data_AF-A0A419IZ63-F1
#
_entry.id   AF-A0A419IZ63-F1
#
_cell.length_a   1.000
_cell.length_b   1.000
_cell.length_c   1.000
_cell.angle_alpha   90.00
_cell.angle_beta   90.00
_cell.angle_gamma   90.00
#
_symmetry.space_group_name_H-M   'P 1'
#
loop_
_entity.id
_entity.type
_entity.pdbx_description
1 polymer ?
#
loop_
_entity_poly.entity_id
_entity_poly.type
_entity_poly.pdbx_seq_one_letter_code
_entity_poly.pdbx_strand_id
1 'polypeptide(L)' 'MLTKKDRQQLLADFKAVFATKDDLSSFATKDDLKKELKPLRQDIRKLKKDVSVIVKFFDRKSVSVEKDVKHIKEHLGL' A
#
# COMPACT_ATOMS: atom_id res chain seq x y z
N MET A 1 47.37 -30.47 0.09
CA MET A 1 46.09 -30.69 0.79
C MET A 1 45.93 -29.61 1.85
N LEU A 2 44.73 -29.04 2.04
CA LEU A 2 44.51 -28.07 3.12
C LEU A 2 44.59 -28.73 4.49
N THR A 3 45.26 -28.07 5.43
CA THR A 3 45.35 -28.52 6.82
C THR A 3 44.03 -28.26 7.57
N LYS A 4 43.88 -28.86 8.76
CA LYS A 4 42.74 -28.57 9.64
C LYS A 4 42.68 -27.09 10.03
N LYS A 5 43.85 -26.46 10.21
CA LYS A 5 43.97 -25.05 10.58
C LYS A 5 43.51 -24.12 9.44
N ASP A 6 43.89 -24.44 8.20
CA ASP A 6 43.46 -23.65 7.04
C ASP A 6 41.93 -23.67 6.88
N ARG A 7 41.29 -24.82 7.13
CA ARG A 7 39.82 -24.93 7.09
C ARG A 7 39.13 -24.13 8.21
N GLN A 8 39.72 -24.08 9.40
CA GLN A 8 39.18 -23.29 10.51
C GLN A 8 39.28 -21.79 10.23
N GLN A 9 40.40 -21.35 9.67
CA GLN A 9 40.58 -19.95 9.29
C GLN A 9 39.56 -19.53 8.24
N LEU A 10 39.39 -20.33 7.17
CA LEU A 10 38.38 -20.08 6.15
C LEU A 10 36.97 -19.99 6.75
N LEU A 11 36.63 -20.88 7.68
CA LEU A 11 35.31 -20.87 8.33
C LEU A 11 35.08 -19.58 9.15
N ALA A 12 36.13 -19.07 9.80
CA ALA A 12 36.09 -17.81 10.54
C ALA A 12 35.92 -16.62 9.58
N ASP A 13 36.68 -16.61 8.49
CA ASP A 13 36.61 -15.56 7.46
C ASP A 13 35.22 -15.53 6.79
N PHE A 14 34.64 -16.69 6.50
CA PHE A 14 33.27 -16.79 5.97
C PHE A 14 32.23 -16.24 6.94
N LYS A 15 32.34 -16.53 8.24
CA LYS A 15 31.42 -15.99 9.26
C LYS A 15 31.55 -14.48 9.44
N ALA A 16 32.73 -13.92 9.18
CA ALA A 16 32.96 -12.48 9.27
C ALA A 16 32.35 -11.71 8.07
N VAL A 17 32.20 -12.37 6.91
CA VAL A 17 31.72 -11.75 5.66
C VAL A 17 30.25 -12.03 5.38
N PHE A 18 29.73 -13.20 5.76
CA PHE A 18 28.35 -13.59 5.46
C PHE A 18 27.45 -13.50 6.70
N ALA A 19 26.25 -12.96 6.49
CA ALA A 19 25.18 -13.03 7.49
C ALA A 19 24.77 -14.48 7.76
N THR A 20 24.56 -14.78 9.03
CA THR A 20 24.05 -16.07 9.51
C THR A 20 22.51 -16.09 9.51
N LYS A 21 21.93 -17.27 9.77
CA LYS A 21 20.47 -17.37 9.94
C LYS A 21 19.96 -16.52 11.11
N ASP A 22 20.76 -16.42 12.16
CA ASP A 22 20.39 -15.67 13.37
C ASP A 22 20.40 -14.16 13.09
N ASP A 23 21.34 -13.67 12.28
CA ASP A 23 21.40 -12.27 11.84
C ASP A 23 20.17 -11.85 11.02
N LEU A 24 19.56 -12.79 10.30
CA LEU A 24 18.38 -12.55 9.47
C LEU A 24 17.05 -12.69 10.23
N SER A 25 17.07 -13.20 11.46
CA SER A 25 15.85 -13.52 12.23
C SER A 25 15.00 -12.29 12.58
N SER A 26 15.61 -11.11 12.65
CA SER A 26 14.91 -9.85 12.95
C SER A 26 14.20 -9.23 11.73
N PHE A 27 14.39 -9.76 10.52
CA PHE A 27 13.83 -9.19 9.31
C PHE A 27 12.52 -9.87 8.94
N ALA A 28 11.54 -9.04 8.56
CA ALA A 28 10.28 -9.55 8.03
C ALA A 28 10.51 -10.27 6.69
N THR A 29 9.87 -11.42 6.53
CA THR A 29 9.87 -12.14 5.26
C THR A 29 8.91 -11.50 4.27
N LYS A 30 9.05 -11.88 3.00
CA LYS A 30 8.09 -11.49 1.95
C LYS A 30 6.65 -11.87 2.29
N ASP A 31 6.45 -13.01 2.96
CA ASP A 31 5.12 -13.49 3.30
C ASP A 31 4.54 -12.77 4.51
N ASP A 32 5.38 -12.36 5.48
CA ASP A 32 4.98 -11.47 6.58
C ASP A 32 4.45 -10.15 6.01
N LEU A 33 5.19 -9.52 5.09
CA LEU A 33 4.76 -8.28 4.45
C LEU A 33 3.44 -8.44 3.68
N LYS A 34 3.26 -9.56 2.95
CA LYS A 34 1.99 -9.81 2.26
C LYS A 34 0.83 -9.96 3.24
N LYS A 35 1.05 -10.63 4.37
CA LYS A 35 0.03 -10.82 5.41
C LYS A 35 -0.39 -9.48 6.00
N GLU A 36 0.58 -8.65 6.38
CA GLU A 36 0.34 -7.30 6.93
C GLU A 36 -0.35 -6.37 5.92
N LEU A 37 0.04 -6.42 4.63
CA LEU A 37 -0.51 -5.53 3.61
C LEU A 37 -1.87 -5.96 3.04
N LYS A 38 -2.28 -7.21 3.26
CA LYS A 38 -3.55 -7.74 2.75
C LYS A 38 -4.79 -6.96 3.22
N PRO A 39 -4.98 -6.67 4.53
CA PRO A 39 -6.11 -5.86 5.00
C PRO A 39 -6.08 -4.45 4.40
N LEU A 40 -4.91 -3.79 4.37
CA LEU A 40 -4.78 -2.45 3.81
C LEU A 40 -5.23 -2.38 2.33
N ARG A 41 -4.89 -3.39 1.52
CA ARG A 41 -5.37 -3.49 0.13
C ARG A 41 -6.90 -3.68 0.03
N GLN A 42 -7.53 -4.31 1.01
CA GLN A 42 -8.98 -4.42 1.06
C GLN A 42 -9.62 -3.08 1.43
N ASP A 43 -9.04 -2.38 2.39
CA ASP A 43 -9.55 -1.07 2.84
C ASP A 43 -9.42 -0.01 1.74
N ILE A 44 -8.28 0.05 1.05
CA ILE A 44 -8.10 0.93 -0.12
C ILE A 44 -9.17 0.65 -1.20
N ARG A 45 -9.53 -0.62 -1.41
CA ARG A 45 -10.57 -0.98 -2.38
C ARG A 45 -11.96 -0.53 -1.94
N LYS A 46 -12.27 -0.58 -0.63
CA LYS A 46 -13.52 -0.07 -0.08
C LYS A 46 -13.58 1.45 -0.20
N LEU A 47 -12.54 2.15 0.26
CA LEU A 47 -12.41 3.60 0.15
C LEU A 47 -12.58 4.09 -1.29
N LYS A 48 -11.97 3.41 -2.27
CA LYS A 48 -12.14 3.77 -3.69
C LYS A 48 -13.60 3.68 -4.14
N LYS A 49 -14.34 2.67 -3.69
CA LYS A 49 -15.78 2.52 -4.00
C LYS A 49 -16.59 3.61 -3.31
N ASP A 50 -16.33 3.88 -2.04
CA ASP A 50 -17.03 4.89 -1.26
C ASP A 50 -16.85 6.28 -1.87
N VAL A 51 -15.61 6.64 -2.21
CA VAL A 51 -15.30 7.88 -2.93
C VAL A 51 -16.03 7.95 -4.28
N SER A 52 -16.08 6.85 -5.03
CA SER A 52 -16.82 6.82 -6.31
C SER A 52 -18.31 7.06 -6.12
N VAL A 53 -18.92 6.51 -5.07
CA VAL A 53 -20.34 6.75 -4.75
C VAL A 53 -20.57 8.21 -4.36
N ILE A 54 -19.69 8.75 -3.51
CA ILE A 54 -19.76 10.15 -3.07
C ILE A 54 -19.66 11.11 -4.25
N VAL A 55 -18.69 10.92 -5.15
CA VAL A 55 -18.53 11.76 -6.36
C VAL A 55 -19.80 11.74 -7.21
N LYS A 56 -20.35 10.56 -7.51
CA LYS A 56 -21.59 10.44 -8.29
C LYS A 56 -22.79 11.11 -7.61
N PHE A 57 -22.85 11.10 -6.29
CA PHE A 57 -23.90 11.78 -5.54
C PHE A 57 -23.77 13.30 -5.64
N PHE A 58 -22.56 13.83 -5.50
CA PHE A 58 -22.30 15.26 -5.67
C PHE A 58 -22.58 15.71 -7.10
N ASP A 59 -22.16 14.97 -8.12
CA ASP A 59 -22.45 15.30 -9.52
C ASP A 59 -23.96 15.47 -9.78
N ARG A 60 -24.78 14.53 -9.27
CA ARG A 60 -26.24 14.61 -9.39
C ARG A 60 -26.82 15.84 -8.68
N LYS A 61 -26.32 16.14 -7.49
CA LYS A 61 -26.74 17.32 -6.74
C LYS A 61 -26.36 18.61 -7.45
N SER A 62 -25.14 18.71 -7.97
CA SER A 62 -24.68 19.86 -8.76
C SER A 62 -25.59 20.10 -9.96
N VAL A 63 -25.90 19.05 -10.73
CA VAL A 63 -26.82 19.15 -11.87
C VAL A 63 -28.24 19.58 -11.46
N SER A 64 -28.74 19.11 -10.31
CA SER A 64 -30.05 19.53 -9.80
C SER A 64 -30.04 21.03 -9.46
N VAL A 65 -29.03 21.48 -8.71
CA VAL A 65 -28.89 22.89 -8.31
C VAL A 65 -28.73 23.78 -9.53
N GLU A 66 -27.94 23.38 -10.53
CA GLU A 66 -27.79 24.13 -11.79
C GLU A 66 -29.12 24.31 -12.52
N LYS A 67 -29.97 23.28 -12.55
CA LYS A 67 -31.31 23.36 -13.15
C LYS A 67 -32.22 24.29 -12.36
N ASP A 68 -32.26 24.17 -11.04
CA ASP A 68 -33.08 25.03 -10.19
C ASP A 68 -32.67 26.51 -10.35
N VAL A 69 -31.37 26.79 -10.35
CA VAL A 69 -30.82 28.14 -10.61
C VAL A 69 -31.22 28.63 -12.00
N LYS A 70 -31.15 27.78 -13.03
CA LYS A 70 -31.58 28.15 -14.38
C LYS A 70 -33.07 28.54 -14.42
N HIS A 71 -33.94 27.74 -13.82
CA HIS A 71 -35.38 28.03 -13.78
C HIS A 71 -35.69 29.32 -13.01
N ILE A 72 -34.98 29.59 -11.91
CA ILE A 72 -35.13 30.84 -11.16
C ILE A 72 -34.71 32.04 -12.02
N LYS A 73 -33.57 31.95 -12.72
CA LYS A 73 -33.10 33.04 -13.61
C LYS A 73 -34.11 33.32 -14.72
N GLU A 74 -34.62 32.26 -15.37
CA GLU A 74 -35.68 32.37 -16.37
C GLU A 74 -36.93 33.06 -15.82
N HIS A 75 -37.36 32.70 -14.60
CA HIS A 75 -38.53 33.30 -13.95
C HIS A 75 -38.32 34.76 -13.57
N LEU A 76 -37.10 35.14 -13.20
CA LEU A 76 -36.73 36.51 -12.83
C LEU A 76 -36.35 37.38 -14.04
N GLY A 77 -36.24 36.82 -15.24
CA GLY A 77 -35.79 37.52 -16.44
C GLY A 77 -34.32 37.97 -16.39
N LEU A 78 -33.46 37.22 -15.69
CA LEU A 78 -32.02 37.47 -15.51
C LEU A 78 -31.14 36.62 -16.41
#